data_AF-A0A220U9B9-F1
#
_entry.id   AF-A0A220U9B9-F1
#
_cell.length_a   1.000
_cell.length_b   1.000
_cell.length_c   1.000
_cell.angle_alpha   90.00
_cell.angle_beta   90.00
_cell.angle_gamma   90.00
#
_symmetry.space_group_name_H-M   'P 1'
#
loop_
_entity.id
_entity.type
_entity.pdbx_description
1 polymer ?
#
loop_
_entity_poly.entity_id
_entity_poly.type
_entity_poly.pdbx_seq_one_letter_code
_entity_poly.pdbx_strand_id
1 'polypeptide(L)'
;MSSYRPRHLTPPPAAPELVAPSRRSLLRGGALGAAALGAGTAALTSPAAQAAGIFGQDVSGWQGEVDWAAQAGLGSRFAYVKATEGRSYRSPAFDHQYLGAGNAGLVRGGYHFARPDSGGPEEQVDFFLNNGGGWSEDGITLPGMLDLEGYSGLPRDYGLSRQEMRDWIMGFSNRYREQTGRRPALYTNLHWWNDVVGDWTPVNSPLFLAAYREDPPTTLPGRWWGWEMWQYSTTGPFAGDSNLWYGGEEQFERFVGEYDYGAAGI
;
A
#
# COMPACT_ATOMS: atom_id res chain seq x y z
N MET A 1 -19.42 -11.09 6.38
CA MET A 1 -18.03 -10.84 6.81
C MET A 1 -17.14 -11.62 5.86
N SER A 2 -16.53 -10.95 4.88
CA SER A 2 -15.65 -11.62 3.91
C SER A 2 -14.42 -12.13 4.65
N SER A 3 -14.18 -13.45 4.61
CA SER A 3 -13.02 -14.06 5.25
C SER A 3 -11.75 -13.58 4.55
N TYR A 4 -10.88 -12.91 5.30
CA TYR A 4 -9.51 -12.59 4.91
C TYR A 4 -8.82 -13.83 4.30
N ARG A 5 -8.27 -13.71 3.09
CA ARG A 5 -7.52 -14.78 2.41
C ARG A 5 -6.04 -14.38 2.30
N PRO A 6 -5.13 -15.01 3.05
CA PRO A 6 -3.70 -14.76 2.95
C PRO A 6 -3.18 -15.15 1.56
N ARG A 7 -2.39 -14.28 0.93
CA ARG A 7 -1.93 -14.43 -0.48
C ARG A 7 -0.45 -14.79 -0.61
N HIS A 8 0.04 -15.72 0.23
CA HIS A 8 1.45 -16.15 0.23
C HIS A 8 1.78 -17.40 -0.61
N LEU A 9 0.89 -17.87 -1.46
CA LEU A 9 1.25 -18.94 -2.40
C LEU A 9 1.82 -18.32 -3.69
N THR A 10 2.78 -19.00 -4.30
CA THR A 10 3.18 -18.72 -5.67
C THR A 10 1.97 -18.93 -6.60
N PRO A 11 1.81 -18.14 -7.68
CA PRO A 11 0.74 -18.36 -8.63
C PRO A 11 0.84 -19.78 -9.22
N PRO A 12 -0.27 -20.50 -9.40
CA PRO A 12 -0.25 -21.71 -10.23
C PRO A 12 0.20 -21.36 -11.66
N PRO A 13 0.84 -22.29 -12.39
CA PRO A 13 1.33 -22.03 -13.74
C PRO A 13 0.19 -21.57 -14.67
N ALA A 14 0.45 -20.53 -15.46
CA ALA A 14 -0.53 -19.94 -16.35
C ALA A 14 -1.03 -20.95 -17.40
N ALA A 15 -2.35 -21.00 -17.60
CA ALA A 15 -2.96 -21.62 -18.78
C ALA A 15 -2.78 -20.68 -19.99
N PRO A 16 -2.64 -21.21 -21.23
CA PRO A 16 -2.39 -20.40 -22.42
C PRO A 16 -3.59 -19.49 -22.73
N GLU A 17 -3.32 -18.20 -22.95
CA GLU A 17 -4.32 -17.17 -23.28
C GLU A 17 -4.86 -17.32 -24.72
N LEU A 18 -6.18 -17.14 -24.85
CA LEU A 18 -6.88 -16.99 -26.13
C LEU A 18 -7.10 -15.49 -26.42
N VAL A 19 -6.58 -15.03 -27.55
CA VAL A 19 -6.67 -13.65 -28.04
C VAL A 19 -8.07 -13.35 -28.61
N ALA A 20 -8.65 -12.20 -28.25
CA ALA A 20 -9.80 -11.62 -28.96
C ALA A 20 -9.65 -10.08 -29.13
N PRO A 21 -10.21 -9.48 -30.20
CA PRO A 21 -9.76 -8.19 -30.73
C PRO A 21 -10.51 -6.96 -30.21
N SER A 22 -9.86 -5.80 -30.38
CA SER A 22 -10.31 -4.46 -29.97
C SER A 22 -11.35 -3.83 -30.90
N ARG A 23 -12.09 -2.83 -30.38
CA ARG A 23 -12.82 -1.83 -31.18
C ARG A 23 -12.58 -0.41 -30.68
N ARG A 24 -12.11 0.46 -31.59
CA ARG A 24 -12.19 1.94 -31.55
C ARG A 24 -13.63 2.36 -31.92
N SER A 25 -14.19 3.57 -31.70
CA SER A 25 -13.65 4.93 -31.87
C SER A 25 -14.73 6.02 -31.57
N LEU A 26 -14.29 7.25 -31.20
CA LEU A 26 -14.78 8.63 -31.54
C LEU A 26 -16.19 9.11 -31.09
N LEU A 27 -16.56 10.40 -30.88
CA LEU A 27 -15.97 11.75 -30.62
C LEU A 27 -17.16 12.76 -30.45
N ARG A 28 -16.84 13.99 -30.02
CA ARG A 28 -17.58 15.30 -30.10
C ARG A 28 -18.62 15.56 -28.99
N GLY A 29 -18.78 16.75 -28.41
CA GLY A 29 -18.23 18.10 -28.62
C GLY A 29 -19.29 19.15 -28.18
N GLY A 30 -18.89 20.34 -27.71
CA GLY A 30 -19.78 21.50 -27.57
C GLY A 30 -19.55 22.39 -26.33
N ALA A 31 -19.36 23.69 -26.55
CA ALA A 31 -18.97 24.72 -25.59
C ALA A 31 -20.04 25.82 -25.42
N LEU A 32 -19.77 26.76 -24.49
CA LEU A 32 -20.38 28.10 -24.23
C LEU A 32 -21.64 28.06 -23.32
N GLY A 33 -21.85 28.93 -22.33
CA GLY A 33 -21.16 30.12 -21.82
C GLY A 33 -22.13 30.97 -20.97
N ALA A 34 -21.57 31.96 -20.25
CA ALA A 34 -22.20 33.13 -19.60
C ALA A 34 -22.60 33.06 -18.09
N ALA A 35 -22.24 34.16 -17.43
CA ALA A 35 -22.19 34.43 -16.00
C ALA A 35 -23.43 35.17 -15.47
N ALA A 36 -23.64 35.13 -14.15
CA ALA A 36 -24.39 36.14 -13.40
C ALA A 36 -23.84 36.31 -11.98
N LEU A 37 -23.67 37.58 -11.59
CA LEU A 37 -23.23 38.08 -10.28
C LEU A 37 -24.39 38.07 -9.27
N GLY A 38 -24.10 37.86 -7.98
CA GLY A 38 -24.97 38.40 -6.93
C GLY A 38 -24.90 37.75 -5.54
N ALA A 39 -24.55 38.58 -4.56
CA ALA A 39 -24.81 38.49 -3.12
C ALA A 39 -23.88 37.62 -2.25
N GLY A 40 -23.13 38.30 -1.40
CA GLY A 40 -22.30 37.71 -0.36
C GLY A 40 -23.13 36.96 0.69
N THR A 41 -22.61 35.79 1.04
CA THR A 41 -22.94 35.06 2.26
C THR A 41 -21.66 34.92 3.05
N ALA A 42 -21.76 35.14 4.35
CA ALA A 42 -20.67 34.95 5.31
C ALA A 42 -20.01 33.59 5.05
N ALA A 43 -18.69 33.60 4.87
CA ALA A 43 -17.90 32.37 4.80
C ALA A 43 -17.92 31.70 6.19
N LEU A 44 -19.00 30.97 6.45
CA LEU A 44 -18.90 29.79 7.29
C LEU A 44 -17.89 28.92 6.55
N THR A 45 -16.71 28.74 7.13
CA THR A 45 -15.79 27.70 6.70
C THR A 45 -16.58 26.39 6.76
N SER A 46 -17.13 25.97 5.62
CA SER A 46 -17.54 24.59 5.46
C SER A 46 -16.33 23.76 5.89
N PRO A 47 -16.50 22.72 6.73
CA PRO A 47 -15.43 21.74 6.86
C PRO A 47 -15.09 21.36 5.42
N ALA A 48 -13.84 21.57 5.01
CA ALA A 48 -13.40 21.28 3.67
C ALA A 48 -13.99 19.92 3.31
N ALA A 49 -14.81 19.87 2.25
CA ALA A 49 -15.36 18.62 1.75
C ALA A 49 -14.18 17.67 1.71
N GLN A 50 -14.23 16.63 2.57
CA GLN A 50 -13.13 15.72 2.82
C GLN A 50 -12.65 15.27 1.45
N ALA A 51 -11.47 15.71 1.03
CA ALA A 51 -11.00 15.45 -0.32
C ALA A 51 -11.10 13.94 -0.54
N ALA A 52 -11.85 13.53 -1.57
CA ALA A 52 -11.93 12.14 -1.96
C ALA A 52 -10.50 11.62 -2.08
N GLY A 53 -10.12 10.63 -1.27
CA GLY A 53 -8.74 10.20 -1.13
C GLY A 53 -8.10 9.83 -2.47
N ILE A 54 -6.77 9.76 -2.48
CA ILE A 54 -6.03 9.39 -3.69
C ILE A 54 -6.11 7.88 -3.85
N PHE A 55 -6.61 7.41 -4.98
CA PHE A 55 -6.74 5.98 -5.24
C PHE A 55 -5.43 5.35 -5.72
N GLY A 56 -5.21 4.10 -5.34
CA GLY A 56 -4.08 3.31 -5.80
C GLY A 56 -4.36 1.82 -5.67
N GLN A 57 -3.32 1.03 -5.85
CA GLN A 57 -3.42 -0.42 -5.81
C GLN A 57 -2.18 -1.09 -5.24
N ASP A 58 -2.28 -2.36 -4.92
CA ASP A 58 -1.11 -3.19 -4.66
C ASP A 58 -1.22 -4.53 -5.39
N VAL A 59 -0.08 -4.99 -5.90
CA VAL A 59 0.01 -6.16 -6.77
C VAL A 59 1.19 -7.05 -6.38
N SER A 60 1.11 -8.28 -6.82
CA SER A 60 2.13 -9.30 -6.64
C SER A 60 2.18 -10.20 -7.88
N GLY A 61 2.93 -11.29 -7.80
CA GLY A 61 2.92 -12.34 -8.83
C GLY A 61 1.53 -12.91 -9.15
N TRP A 62 0.57 -12.79 -8.22
CA TRP A 62 -0.82 -13.27 -8.44
C TRP A 62 -1.55 -12.57 -9.58
N GLN A 63 -1.17 -11.34 -9.90
CA GLN A 63 -1.82 -10.56 -10.95
C GLN A 63 -1.25 -10.88 -12.34
N GLY A 64 -0.09 -11.54 -12.43
CA GLY A 64 0.62 -11.72 -13.70
C GLY A 64 0.96 -10.36 -14.33
N GLU A 65 0.78 -10.28 -15.65
CA GLU A 65 0.92 -9.04 -16.41
C GLU A 65 -0.23 -8.07 -16.08
N VAL A 66 0.12 -6.82 -15.80
CA VAL A 66 -0.85 -5.76 -15.46
C VAL A 66 -0.87 -4.71 -16.57
N ASP A 67 -2.05 -4.41 -17.11
CA ASP A 67 -2.24 -3.26 -18.00
C ASP A 67 -2.25 -1.97 -17.18
N TRP A 68 -1.06 -1.43 -16.93
CA TRP A 68 -0.85 -0.22 -16.14
C TRP A 68 -1.46 1.04 -16.74
N ALA A 69 -1.55 1.13 -18.08
CA ALA A 69 -2.22 2.26 -18.73
C ALA A 69 -3.72 2.22 -18.46
N ALA A 70 -4.34 1.03 -18.47
CA ALA A 70 -5.73 0.87 -18.05
C ALA A 70 -5.91 1.21 -16.57
N GLN A 71 -4.99 0.82 -15.68
CA GLN A 71 -5.08 1.16 -14.26
C GLN A 71 -5.01 2.68 -14.01
N ALA A 72 -4.07 3.38 -14.68
CA ALA A 72 -3.98 4.83 -14.64
C ALA A 72 -5.26 5.48 -15.18
N GLY A 73 -5.82 4.95 -16.26
CA GLY A 73 -7.09 5.40 -16.85
C GLY A 73 -8.31 5.22 -15.93
N LEU A 74 -8.27 4.22 -15.03
CA LEU A 74 -9.26 4.03 -13.97
C LEU A 74 -9.06 4.97 -12.77
N GLY A 75 -7.97 5.75 -12.75
CA GLY A 75 -7.67 6.72 -11.69
C GLY A 75 -6.68 6.23 -10.64
N SER A 76 -6.00 5.10 -10.86
CA SER A 76 -4.90 4.66 -9.97
C SER A 76 -3.74 5.64 -10.07
N ARG A 77 -3.33 6.23 -8.94
CA ARG A 77 -2.26 7.22 -8.84
C ARG A 77 -1.00 6.64 -8.19
N PHE A 78 -1.12 5.53 -7.49
CA PHE A 78 0.01 4.87 -6.86
C PHE A 78 -0.10 3.34 -6.85
N ALA A 79 1.04 2.66 -6.76
CA ALA A 79 1.12 1.21 -6.65
C ALA A 79 2.18 0.73 -5.64
N TYR A 80 1.81 -0.22 -4.77
CA TYR A 80 2.79 -1.08 -4.11
C TYR A 80 2.95 -2.39 -4.90
N VAL A 81 4.20 -2.85 -5.06
CA VAL A 81 4.51 -4.08 -5.80
C VAL A 81 5.29 -5.03 -4.89
N LYS A 82 4.87 -6.29 -4.80
CA LYS A 82 5.57 -7.28 -3.97
C LYS A 82 6.99 -7.45 -4.48
N ALA A 83 7.96 -7.07 -3.66
CA ALA A 83 9.38 -7.20 -3.97
C ALA A 83 9.92 -8.52 -3.41
N THR A 84 9.73 -8.74 -2.11
CA THR A 84 10.36 -9.86 -1.41
C THR A 84 9.44 -10.50 -0.38
N GLU A 85 9.80 -11.71 0.03
CA GLU A 85 9.19 -12.44 1.13
C GLU A 85 10.26 -13.19 1.91
N GLY A 86 10.27 -12.98 3.23
CA GLY A 86 11.31 -13.52 4.11
C GLY A 86 12.72 -13.19 3.62
N ARG A 87 13.68 -14.07 3.93
CA ARG A 87 15.09 -13.81 3.60
C ARG A 87 15.55 -14.31 2.22
N SER A 88 14.65 -14.84 1.38
CA SER A 88 15.10 -15.57 0.18
C SER A 88 14.20 -15.50 -1.04
N TYR A 89 12.91 -15.19 -0.90
CA TYR A 89 12.03 -15.09 -2.05
C TYR A 89 12.04 -13.69 -2.61
N ARG A 90 12.55 -13.52 -3.84
CA ARG A 90 12.32 -12.33 -4.67
C ARG A 90 11.19 -12.62 -5.64
N SER A 91 10.21 -11.73 -5.71
CA SER A 91 9.10 -11.84 -6.66
C SER A 91 9.63 -11.76 -8.10
N PRO A 92 9.42 -12.78 -8.94
CA PRO A 92 9.79 -12.72 -10.36
C PRO A 92 9.01 -11.64 -11.13
N ALA A 93 7.86 -11.21 -10.60
CA ALA A 93 7.03 -10.19 -11.22
C ALA A 93 7.44 -8.75 -10.88
N PHE A 94 8.31 -8.56 -9.88
CA PHE A 94 8.60 -7.23 -9.33
C PHE A 94 9.06 -6.25 -10.41
N ASP A 95 10.06 -6.60 -11.22
CA ASP A 95 10.69 -5.66 -12.14
C ASP A 95 9.70 -5.14 -13.20
N HIS A 96 8.92 -6.04 -13.82
CA HIS A 96 7.97 -5.62 -14.86
C HIS A 96 6.77 -4.86 -14.26
N GLN A 97 6.30 -5.23 -13.08
CA GLN A 97 5.21 -4.54 -12.39
C GLN A 97 5.65 -3.15 -11.90
N TYR A 98 6.82 -3.05 -11.27
CA TYR A 98 7.34 -1.79 -10.73
C TYR A 98 7.68 -0.79 -11.85
N LEU A 99 8.37 -1.24 -12.90
CA LEU A 99 8.67 -0.41 -14.07
C LEU A 99 7.40 -0.06 -14.86
N GLY A 100 6.47 -1.02 -15.00
CA GLY A 100 5.20 -0.80 -15.70
C GLY A 100 4.35 0.29 -15.03
N ALA A 101 4.22 0.24 -13.70
CA ALA A 101 3.53 1.28 -12.93
C ALA A 101 4.19 2.65 -13.12
N GLY A 102 5.52 2.72 -13.00
CA GLY A 102 6.27 3.96 -13.20
C GLY A 102 6.12 4.53 -14.63
N ASN A 103 6.18 3.68 -15.66
CA ASN A 103 6.00 4.08 -17.05
C ASN A 103 4.58 4.61 -17.35
N ALA A 104 3.57 4.17 -16.59
CA ALA A 104 2.21 4.70 -16.64
C ALA A 104 2.01 5.97 -15.80
N GLY A 105 3.06 6.47 -15.12
CA GLY A 105 3.03 7.70 -14.34
C GLY A 105 2.55 7.54 -12.90
N LEU A 106 2.46 6.32 -12.37
CA LEU A 106 2.10 6.07 -10.98
C LEU A 106 3.31 6.28 -10.06
N VAL A 107 3.07 6.85 -8.88
CA VAL A 107 4.01 6.76 -7.76
C VAL A 107 4.08 5.29 -7.32
N ARG A 108 5.27 4.76 -7.04
CA ARG A 108 5.44 3.32 -6.83
C ARG A 108 6.39 2.98 -5.69
N GLY A 109 6.12 1.88 -4.99
CA GLY A 109 6.93 1.34 -3.90
C GLY A 109 7.01 -0.17 -3.92
N GLY A 110 8.07 -0.72 -3.36
CA GLY A 110 8.16 -2.15 -3.08
C GLY A 110 7.48 -2.49 -1.75
N TYR A 111 6.96 -3.70 -1.62
CA TYR A 111 6.61 -4.25 -0.31
C TYR A 111 7.29 -5.58 0.00
N HIS A 112 7.51 -5.80 1.29
CA HIS A 112 8.14 -6.97 1.84
C HIS A 112 7.14 -7.77 2.68
N PHE A 113 6.94 -9.04 2.32
CA PHE A 113 6.17 -9.95 3.17
C PHE A 113 7.01 -10.49 4.33
N ALA A 114 6.64 -10.12 5.55
CA ALA A 114 7.38 -10.50 6.74
C ALA A 114 7.32 -12.01 6.99
N ARG A 115 8.47 -12.62 7.25
CA ARG A 115 8.56 -14.02 7.69
C ARG A 115 9.45 -14.11 8.93
N PRO A 116 8.99 -13.70 10.13
CA PRO A 116 9.78 -13.72 11.35
C PRO A 116 10.27 -15.13 11.74
N ASP A 117 9.59 -16.18 11.27
CA ASP A 117 10.02 -17.58 11.38
C ASP A 117 11.27 -17.92 10.55
N SER A 118 11.57 -17.12 9.52
CA SER A 118 12.59 -17.43 8.51
C SER A 118 13.87 -16.60 8.62
N GLY A 119 13.93 -15.59 9.49
CA GLY A 119 15.11 -14.74 9.63
C GLY A 119 14.89 -13.51 10.52
N GLY A 120 15.99 -12.92 10.96
CA GLY A 120 15.97 -11.71 11.77
C GLY A 120 15.48 -10.48 10.98
N PRO A 121 15.07 -9.40 11.67
CA PRO A 121 14.56 -8.21 11.00
C PRO A 121 15.62 -7.55 10.10
N GLU A 122 16.89 -7.49 10.54
CA GLU A 122 17.97 -6.89 9.75
C GLU A 122 18.24 -7.65 8.45
N GLU A 123 18.27 -8.98 8.50
CA GLU A 123 18.45 -9.82 7.30
C GLU A 123 17.34 -9.60 6.28
N GLN A 124 16.10 -9.44 6.75
CA GLN A 124 14.94 -9.20 5.88
C GLN A 124 14.92 -7.78 5.32
N VAL A 125 15.33 -6.77 6.09
CA VAL A 125 15.52 -5.41 5.55
C VAL A 125 16.60 -5.40 4.48
N ASP A 126 17.77 -5.97 4.77
CA ASP A 126 18.88 -5.98 3.81
C ASP A 126 18.49 -6.74 2.54
N PHE A 127 17.78 -7.87 2.66
CA PHE A 127 17.25 -8.58 1.51
C PHE A 127 16.22 -7.76 0.74
N PHE A 128 15.29 -7.08 1.43
CA PHE A 128 14.30 -6.21 0.79
C PHE A 128 14.94 -5.04 0.03
N LEU A 129 15.86 -4.31 0.66
CA LEU A 129 16.54 -3.16 0.06
C LEU A 129 17.33 -3.56 -1.20
N ASN A 130 18.03 -4.70 -1.16
CA ASN A 130 18.78 -5.20 -2.31
C ASN A 130 17.88 -5.70 -3.46
N ASN A 131 16.56 -5.81 -3.26
CA ASN A 131 15.65 -6.45 -4.20
C ASN A 131 14.38 -5.64 -4.50
N GLY A 132 14.38 -4.33 -4.26
CA GLY A 132 13.28 -3.45 -4.66
C GLY A 132 12.62 -2.63 -3.55
N GLY A 133 13.13 -2.73 -2.32
CA GLY A 133 12.64 -1.97 -1.17
C GLY A 133 13.29 -0.62 -0.94
N GLY A 134 14.25 -0.22 -1.79
CA GLY A 134 14.94 1.06 -1.68
C GLY A 134 13.99 2.25 -1.82
N TRP A 135 14.41 3.38 -1.25
CA TRP A 135 13.73 4.66 -1.39
C TRP A 135 14.74 5.77 -1.68
N SER A 136 14.31 6.78 -2.43
CA SER A 136 15.03 8.03 -2.65
C SER A 136 14.05 9.20 -2.72
N GLU A 137 14.52 10.41 -2.40
CA GLU A 137 13.74 11.66 -2.50
C GLU A 137 13.59 12.11 -3.97
N ASP A 138 12.93 11.29 -4.78
CA ASP A 138 12.72 11.53 -6.22
C ASP A 138 11.28 11.96 -6.56
N GLY A 139 10.42 12.08 -5.54
CA GLY A 139 9.02 12.48 -5.68
C GLY A 139 8.13 11.44 -6.38
N ILE A 140 8.65 10.24 -6.67
CA ILE A 140 7.91 9.18 -7.37
C ILE A 140 8.02 7.82 -6.67
N THR A 141 8.92 7.69 -5.68
CA THR A 141 9.15 6.46 -4.91
C THR A 141 8.45 6.53 -3.55
N LEU A 142 7.48 5.64 -3.31
CA LEU A 142 6.90 5.45 -1.98
C LEU A 142 7.94 4.84 -1.04
N PRO A 143 7.91 5.15 0.27
CA PRO A 143 8.70 4.38 1.25
C PRO A 143 8.32 2.90 1.15
N GLY A 144 9.24 2.00 1.44
CA GLY A 144 8.96 0.57 1.44
C GLY A 144 7.84 0.22 2.42
N MET A 145 7.06 -0.80 2.09
CA MET A 145 6.00 -1.31 2.96
C MET A 145 6.41 -2.64 3.58
N LEU A 146 6.20 -2.80 4.89
CA LEU A 146 6.31 -4.06 5.62
C LEU A 146 4.91 -4.65 5.78
N ASP A 147 4.68 -5.80 5.17
CA ASP A 147 3.43 -6.56 5.22
C ASP A 147 3.46 -7.57 6.38
N LEU A 148 2.60 -7.32 7.38
CA LEU A 148 2.46 -8.07 8.62
C LEU A 148 1.07 -8.71 8.71
N GLU A 149 1.00 -9.98 8.31
CA GLU A 149 -0.19 -10.80 8.46
C GLU A 149 0.16 -12.27 8.70
N GLY A 150 -0.85 -13.14 8.77
CA GLY A 150 -0.65 -14.57 9.01
C GLY A 150 -0.30 -15.33 7.74
N TYR A 151 0.57 -16.33 7.86
CA TYR A 151 0.95 -17.21 6.75
C TYR A 151 0.18 -18.54 6.78
N SER A 152 -0.32 -19.00 5.64
CA SER A 152 -1.04 -20.28 5.57
C SER A 152 -0.13 -21.46 5.89
N GLY A 153 -0.52 -22.27 6.88
CA GLY A 153 0.27 -23.43 7.33
C GLY A 153 1.30 -23.12 8.42
N LEU A 154 1.37 -21.87 8.90
CA LEU A 154 2.16 -21.50 10.08
C LEU A 154 1.26 -21.02 11.22
N PRO A 155 1.76 -21.03 12.47
CA PRO A 155 1.15 -20.27 13.55
C PRO A 155 0.98 -18.80 13.14
N ARG A 156 -0.12 -18.18 13.56
CA ARG A 156 -0.45 -16.78 13.21
C ARG A 156 0.64 -15.79 13.66
N ASP A 157 1.31 -16.12 14.76
CA ASP A 157 2.40 -15.37 15.39
C ASP A 157 3.80 -15.83 14.95
N TYR A 158 3.88 -16.74 13.97
CA TYR A 158 5.15 -17.31 13.48
C TYR A 158 5.95 -18.05 14.56
N GLY A 159 5.31 -18.45 15.66
CA GLY A 159 5.97 -19.09 16.79
C GLY A 159 6.66 -18.13 17.75
N LEU A 160 6.49 -16.82 17.57
CA LEU A 160 7.02 -15.80 18.47
C LEU A 160 6.04 -15.46 19.58
N SER A 161 6.56 -15.15 20.77
CA SER A 161 5.77 -14.45 21.78
C SER A 161 5.43 -13.03 21.30
N ARG A 162 4.44 -12.41 21.96
CA ARG A 162 4.04 -11.03 21.67
C ARG A 162 5.20 -10.04 21.80
N GLN A 163 6.08 -10.20 22.79
CA GLN A 163 7.22 -9.29 22.96
C GLN A 163 8.25 -9.49 21.85
N GLU A 164 8.56 -10.74 21.49
CA GLU A 164 9.49 -11.04 20.40
C GLU A 164 8.98 -10.50 19.05
N MET A 165 7.68 -10.57 18.78
CA MET A 165 7.09 -9.96 17.58
C MET A 165 7.25 -8.43 17.58
N ARG A 166 7.04 -7.76 18.72
CA ARG A 166 7.22 -6.30 18.84
C ARG A 166 8.68 -5.91 18.61
N ASP A 167 9.61 -6.66 19.19
CA ASP A 167 11.04 -6.42 19.03
C ASP A 167 11.48 -6.64 17.57
N TRP A 168 10.91 -7.66 16.90
CA TRP A 168 11.14 -7.90 15.47
C TRP A 168 10.63 -6.75 14.60
N ILE A 169 9.41 -6.28 14.82
CA ILE A 169 8.81 -5.13 14.09
C ILE A 169 9.65 -3.86 14.31
N MET A 170 10.05 -3.58 15.56
CA MET A 170 10.92 -2.43 15.86
C MET A 170 12.27 -2.54 15.17
N GLY A 171 12.89 -3.72 15.20
CA GLY A 171 14.16 -3.98 14.53
C GLY A 171 14.08 -3.71 13.03
N PHE A 172 13.01 -4.18 12.37
CA PHE A 172 12.83 -3.95 10.94
C PHE A 172 12.64 -2.46 10.65
N SER A 173 11.73 -1.80 11.38
CA SER A 173 11.42 -0.38 11.19
C SER A 173 12.64 0.51 11.40
N ASN A 174 13.44 0.25 12.43
CA ASN A 174 14.64 1.02 12.73
C ASN A 174 15.73 0.78 11.69
N ARG A 175 16.02 -0.48 11.33
CA ARG A 175 17.01 -0.80 10.30
C ARG A 175 16.63 -0.19 8.95
N TYR A 176 15.36 -0.26 8.56
CA TYR A 176 14.89 0.35 7.31
C TYR A 176 15.09 1.89 7.32
N ARG A 177 14.80 2.54 8.46
CA ARG A 177 15.04 3.98 8.64
C ARG A 177 16.52 4.35 8.62
N GLU A 178 17.37 3.55 9.23
CA GLU A 178 18.83 3.77 9.19
C GLU A 178 19.38 3.72 7.77
N GLN A 179 18.83 2.85 6.91
CA GLN A 179 19.31 2.66 5.54
C GLN A 179 18.69 3.63 4.52
N THR A 180 17.47 4.09 4.75
CA THR A 180 16.72 4.88 3.75
C THR A 180 16.35 6.28 4.22
N GLY A 181 16.47 6.58 5.51
CA GLY A 181 15.88 7.76 6.14
C GLY A 181 14.41 7.59 6.51
N ARG A 182 13.69 6.71 5.83
CA ARG A 182 12.24 6.53 5.95
C ARG A 182 11.89 5.44 6.96
N ARG A 183 10.80 5.60 7.70
CA ARG A 183 10.13 4.43 8.29
C ARG A 183 9.29 3.74 7.22
N PRO A 184 9.22 2.40 7.23
CA PRO A 184 8.35 1.70 6.29
C PRO A 184 6.89 1.95 6.66
N ALA A 185 6.00 1.92 5.67
CA ALA A 185 4.57 1.76 5.94
C ALA A 185 4.32 0.37 6.55
N LEU A 186 3.54 0.29 7.61
CA LEU A 186 3.16 -0.97 8.24
C LEU A 186 1.80 -1.40 7.71
N TYR A 187 1.80 -2.41 6.84
CA TYR A 187 0.58 -3.07 6.40
C TYR A 187 0.16 -4.15 7.37
N THR A 188 -1.11 -4.16 7.77
CA THR A 188 -1.71 -5.20 8.62
C THR A 188 -3.24 -5.13 8.53
N ASN A 189 -3.92 -6.13 9.09
CA ASN A 189 -5.33 -6.04 9.44
C ASN A 189 -5.53 -5.90 10.96
N LEU A 190 -6.73 -5.45 11.35
CA LEU A 190 -7.13 -5.21 12.75
C LEU A 190 -6.88 -6.43 13.65
N HIS A 191 -7.29 -7.61 13.19
CA HIS A 191 -7.27 -8.82 14.01
C HIS A 191 -5.85 -9.34 14.18
N TRP A 192 -5.05 -9.40 13.12
CA TRP A 192 -3.70 -9.96 13.22
C TRP A 192 -2.86 -9.17 14.21
N TRP A 193 -2.89 -7.84 14.08
CA TRP A 193 -2.16 -6.99 15.00
C TRP A 193 -2.62 -7.15 16.45
N ASN A 194 -3.93 -7.09 16.71
CA ASN A 194 -4.43 -7.16 18.08
C ASN A 194 -4.20 -8.53 18.73
N ASP A 195 -4.31 -9.61 17.97
CA ASP A 195 -4.08 -10.97 18.48
C ASP A 195 -2.59 -11.19 18.77
N VAL A 196 -1.73 -10.87 17.80
CA VAL A 196 -0.30 -11.20 17.81
C VAL A 196 0.51 -10.13 18.55
N VAL A 197 0.33 -8.87 18.19
CA VAL A 197 1.11 -7.72 18.69
C VAL A 197 0.47 -7.07 19.93
N GLY A 198 -0.86 -7.04 20.01
CA GLY A 198 -1.63 -6.47 21.12
C GLY A 198 -1.70 -4.94 21.12
N ASP A 199 -2.06 -4.37 22.28
CA ASP A 199 -2.17 -2.91 22.51
C ASP A 199 -0.79 -2.22 22.56
N TRP A 200 -0.13 -2.15 21.41
CA TRP A 200 1.14 -1.48 21.20
C TRP A 200 1.32 -1.12 19.73
N THR A 201 2.00 0.00 19.48
CA THR A 201 2.38 0.48 18.15
C THR A 201 3.71 1.24 18.26
N PRO A 202 4.65 1.08 17.31
CA PRO A 202 5.84 1.95 17.23
C PRO A 202 5.45 3.43 17.07
N VAL A 203 6.19 4.34 17.69
CA VAL A 203 5.98 5.77 17.44
C VAL A 203 6.37 6.12 16.01
N ASN A 204 5.63 7.02 15.38
CA ASN A 204 5.85 7.46 14.00
C ASN A 204 5.81 6.32 12.96
N SER A 205 4.85 5.38 13.06
CA SER A 205 4.69 4.31 12.06
C SER A 205 3.45 4.53 11.19
N PRO A 206 3.61 4.85 9.89
CA PRO A 206 2.48 4.96 8.98
C PRO A 206 1.72 3.64 8.90
N LEU A 207 0.40 3.68 9.05
CA LEU A 207 -0.49 2.52 8.97
C LEU A 207 -1.09 2.40 7.57
N PHE A 208 -0.92 1.23 6.98
CA PHE A 208 -1.66 0.78 5.82
C PHE A 208 -2.63 -0.33 6.25
N LEU A 209 -3.88 0.04 6.51
CA LEU A 209 -4.86 -0.86 7.09
C LEU A 209 -5.62 -1.65 6.03
N ALA A 210 -5.57 -2.98 6.11
CA ALA A 210 -6.48 -3.85 5.40
C ALA A 210 -7.83 -3.95 6.12
N ALA A 211 -8.90 -3.47 5.47
CA ALA A 211 -10.27 -3.55 5.96
C ALA A 211 -11.26 -3.55 4.78
N TYR A 212 -11.73 -4.73 4.36
CA TYR A 212 -12.57 -4.84 3.17
C TYR A 212 -14.04 -4.48 3.43
N ARG A 213 -14.40 -3.23 3.16
CA ARG A 213 -15.72 -2.63 3.42
C ARG A 213 -15.89 -1.35 2.58
N GLU A 214 -17.11 -0.83 2.53
CA GLU A 214 -17.43 0.37 1.74
C GLU A 214 -17.11 1.67 2.49
N ASP A 215 -17.32 1.70 3.80
CA ASP A 215 -17.05 2.89 4.62
C ASP A 215 -15.64 2.87 5.22
N PRO A 216 -14.97 4.04 5.35
CA PRO A 216 -13.66 4.13 5.99
C PRO A 216 -13.61 3.47 7.38
N PRO A 217 -12.51 2.77 7.71
CA PRO A 217 -12.37 2.09 8.99
C PRO A 217 -12.24 3.10 10.14
N THR A 218 -13.06 2.93 11.16
CA THR A 218 -13.04 3.75 12.40
C THR A 218 -12.47 3.00 13.60
N THR A 219 -12.24 1.69 13.47
CA THR A 219 -11.60 0.86 14.49
C THR A 219 -10.23 0.45 13.99
N LEU A 220 -9.18 0.83 14.72
CA LEU A 220 -7.80 0.65 14.32
C LEU A 220 -7.07 -0.34 15.25
N PRO A 221 -6.06 -1.06 14.74
CA PRO A 221 -5.26 -1.95 15.57
C PRO A 221 -4.35 -1.20 16.55
N GLY A 222 -3.92 -1.89 17.59
CA GLY A 222 -2.93 -1.38 18.55
C GLY A 222 -3.33 -0.03 19.13
N ARG A 223 -2.43 0.95 19.00
CA ARG A 223 -2.61 2.33 19.50
C ARG A 223 -2.76 3.36 18.41
N TRP A 224 -2.90 2.94 17.14
CA TRP A 224 -3.15 3.87 16.06
C TRP A 224 -4.47 4.60 16.27
N TRP A 225 -4.44 5.91 16.07
CA TRP A 225 -5.62 6.79 16.09
C TRP A 225 -5.91 7.40 14.70
N GLY A 226 -5.07 7.08 13.71
CA GLY A 226 -5.25 7.40 12.30
C GLY A 226 -4.55 6.38 11.40
N TRP A 227 -4.82 6.46 10.09
CA TRP A 227 -4.19 5.64 9.05
C TRP A 227 -3.86 6.50 7.84
N GLU A 228 -2.78 6.15 7.16
CA GLU A 228 -2.31 6.78 5.93
C GLU A 228 -2.96 6.14 4.72
N MET A 229 -3.07 4.81 4.72
CA MET A 229 -3.63 4.06 3.60
C MET A 229 -4.63 3.03 4.07
N TRP A 230 -5.62 2.77 3.22
CA TRP A 230 -6.67 1.81 3.46
C TRP A 230 -6.83 0.89 2.25
N GLN A 231 -6.60 -0.40 2.43
CA GLN A 231 -6.92 -1.44 1.45
C GLN A 231 -8.38 -1.84 1.64
N TYR A 232 -9.25 -1.37 0.74
CA TYR A 232 -10.70 -1.44 0.90
C TYR A 232 -11.37 -2.55 0.10
N SER A 233 -10.69 -3.08 -0.92
CA SER A 233 -11.25 -4.11 -1.80
C SER A 233 -10.18 -5.04 -2.35
N THR A 234 -10.55 -6.31 -2.50
CA THR A 234 -9.72 -7.36 -3.12
C THR A 234 -10.18 -7.75 -4.52
N THR A 235 -11.26 -7.12 -4.98
CA THR A 235 -11.96 -7.51 -6.22
C THR A 235 -12.12 -6.35 -7.18
N GLY A 236 -11.47 -5.21 -6.91
CA GLY A 236 -11.43 -4.06 -7.79
C GLY A 236 -11.84 -2.74 -7.13
N PRO A 237 -11.76 -1.64 -7.89
CA PRO A 237 -11.75 -1.61 -9.35
C PRO A 237 -10.39 -1.90 -10.00
N PHE A 238 -9.29 -1.86 -9.25
CA PHE A 238 -7.94 -2.04 -9.81
C PHE A 238 -7.50 -3.51 -9.83
N ALA A 239 -6.52 -3.82 -10.69
CA ALA A 239 -5.82 -5.09 -10.64
C ALA A 239 -5.11 -5.26 -9.29
N GLY A 240 -5.23 -6.45 -8.71
CA GLY A 240 -4.78 -6.69 -7.34
C GLY A 240 -5.77 -6.13 -6.33
N ASP A 241 -5.25 -5.51 -5.29
CA ASP A 241 -6.06 -4.93 -4.23
C ASP A 241 -6.17 -3.42 -4.42
N SER A 242 -7.34 -2.87 -4.09
CA SER A 242 -7.64 -1.45 -4.28
C SER A 242 -7.49 -0.68 -2.97
N ASN A 243 -6.78 0.44 -3.09
CA ASN A 243 -6.28 1.23 -1.98
C ASN A 243 -6.71 2.68 -2.09
N LEU A 244 -6.77 3.31 -0.93
CA LEU A 244 -7.01 4.73 -0.80
C LEU A 244 -5.99 5.34 0.18
N TRP A 245 -5.32 6.40 -0.26
CA TRP A 245 -4.55 7.29 0.59
C TRP A 245 -5.47 8.31 1.29
N TYR A 246 -5.27 8.50 2.58
CA TYR A 246 -6.00 9.48 3.38
C TYR A 246 -5.35 10.86 3.34
N GLY A 247 -6.07 11.84 2.80
CA GLY A 247 -5.61 13.22 2.70
C GLY A 247 -5.64 13.74 1.27
N GLY A 248 -5.20 14.98 1.09
CA GLY A 248 -5.07 15.62 -0.21
C GLY A 248 -3.70 15.40 -0.85
N GLU A 249 -3.52 16.02 -2.02
CA GLU A 249 -2.30 15.92 -2.83
C GLU A 249 -1.05 16.35 -2.07
N GLU A 250 -1.10 17.46 -1.33
CA GLU A 250 0.05 17.94 -0.54
C GLU A 250 0.49 16.91 0.52
N GLN A 251 -0.45 16.30 1.26
CA GLN A 251 -0.09 15.27 2.23
C GLN A 251 0.49 14.02 1.57
N PHE A 252 -0.01 13.68 0.38
CA PHE A 252 0.50 12.56 -0.40
C PHE A 252 1.92 12.82 -0.91
N GLU A 253 2.17 14.00 -1.49
CA GLU A 253 3.50 14.41 -1.94
C GLU A 253 4.50 14.42 -0.77
N ARG A 254 4.08 14.88 0.42
CA ARG A 254 4.91 14.79 1.64
C ARG A 254 5.19 13.34 2.02
N PHE A 255 4.21 12.45 1.97
CA PHE A 255 4.44 11.02 2.22
C PHE A 255 5.38 10.39 1.19
N VAL A 256 5.36 10.82 -0.07
CA VAL A 256 6.28 10.32 -1.09
C VAL A 256 7.70 10.87 -0.86
N GLY A 257 7.83 12.19 -0.67
CA GLY A 257 9.10 12.90 -0.73
C GLY A 257 9.81 13.14 0.61
N GLU A 258 9.11 13.27 1.74
CA GLU A 258 9.77 13.71 2.98
C GLU A 258 10.67 12.62 3.58
N TYR A 259 11.95 12.94 3.74
CA TYR A 259 12.96 12.05 4.33
C TYR A 259 12.60 11.57 5.75
N ASP A 260 12.01 12.40 6.60
CA ASP A 260 11.57 12.01 7.95
C ASP A 260 10.08 12.34 8.11
N TYR A 261 9.26 11.70 7.27
CA TYR A 261 7.81 11.83 7.32
C TYR A 261 7.25 11.52 8.71
N GLY A 262 6.36 12.41 9.19
CA GLY A 262 5.60 12.23 10.43
C GLY A 262 4.26 11.55 10.16
N ALA A 263 4.06 10.36 10.72
CA ALA A 263 2.83 9.59 10.64
C ALA A 263 1.66 10.39 11.23
N ALA A 264 0.51 10.29 10.58
CA ALA A 264 -0.71 10.98 11.00
C ALA A 264 -1.32 10.35 12.27
N GLY A 265 -1.05 9.07 12.51
CA GLY A 265 -1.84 8.25 13.42
C GLY A 265 -1.13 7.64 14.62
N ILE A 266 0.14 8.01 14.92
CA ILE A 266 0.88 7.54 16.11
C ILE A 266 2.18 8.33 16.39
#